data_AF-A0A0G0W3G3-F1
#
_entry.id   AF-A0A0G0W3G3-F1
#
_cell.length_a   1.000
_cell.length_b   1.000
_cell.length_c   1.000
_cell.angle_alpha   90.00
_cell.angle_beta   90.00
_cell.angle_gamma   90.00
#
_symmetry.space_group_name_H-M   'P 1'
#
loop_
_entity.id
_entity.type
_entity.pdbx_description
1 polymer ?
#
loop_
_entity_poly.entity_id
_entity_poly.type
_entity_poly.pdbx_seq_one_letter_code
_entity_poly.pdbx_strand_id
1 'polypeptide(L)' 'MKHFLSRDNALTAKEHVLKLLRTEGYKTECLEITIIKDRQGFFIEALSETDPQMVNRFRHLFREYIRTLRSRITVQVDEG' A
#
# COMPACT_ATOMS: atom_id res chain seq x y z
N MET A 1 5.59 6.16 -7.71
CA MET A 1 4.91 5.61 -6.50
C MET A 1 5.77 5.93 -5.30
N LYS A 2 5.25 5.90 -4.06
CA LYS A 2 6.06 6.22 -2.87
C LYS A 2 6.93 5.03 -2.48
N HIS A 3 8.18 5.30 -2.11
CA HIS A 3 9.13 4.30 -1.65
C HIS A 3 9.06 4.13 -0.13
N PHE A 4 9.26 2.89 0.30
CA PHE A 4 9.53 2.50 1.68
C PHE A 4 11.04 2.33 1.85
N LEU A 5 11.53 2.73 3.03
CA LEU A 5 12.93 2.55 3.40
C LEU A 5 13.28 1.08 3.75
N SER A 6 12.26 0.27 4.06
CA SER A 6 12.40 -1.15 4.39
C SER A 6 11.42 -2.00 3.59
N ARG A 7 11.87 -3.20 3.20
CA ARG A 7 11.02 -4.23 2.58
C ARG A 7 9.90 -4.66 3.49
N ASP A 8 10.15 -4.73 4.80
CA ASP A 8 9.16 -5.17 5.78
C ASP A 8 8.04 -4.14 5.89
N ASN A 9 8.37 -2.84 5.86
CA ASN A 9 7.35 -1.78 5.83
C ASN A 9 6.50 -1.86 4.56
N ALA A 10 7.11 -2.18 3.41
CA ALA A 10 6.37 -2.41 2.17
C ALA A 10 5.46 -3.65 2.27
N LEU A 11 5.93 -4.73 2.91
CA LEU A 11 5.16 -5.95 3.12
C LEU A 11 3.97 -5.70 4.05
N THR A 12 4.18 -5.04 5.19
CA THR A 12 3.10 -4.67 6.12
C THR A 12 2.05 -3.80 5.45
N ALA A 13 2.47 -2.80 4.66
CA ALA A 13 1.55 -1.96 3.91
C ALA A 13 0.76 -2.77 2.86
N LYS A 14 1.42 -3.69 2.15
CA LYS A 14 0.77 -4.61 1.20
C LYS A 14 -0.32 -5.42 1.88
N GLU A 15 0.02 -6.09 2.98
CA GLU A 15 -0.89 -6.98 3.71
C GLU A 15 -2.08 -6.23 4.29
N HIS A 16 -1.85 -5.03 4.81
CA HIS A 16 -2.92 -4.18 5.32
C HIS A 16 -3.93 -3.81 4.23
N VAL A 17 -3.45 -3.35 3.06
CA VAL A 17 -4.35 -2.98 1.95
C VAL A 17 -5.07 -4.20 1.37
N LEU A 18 -4.40 -5.34 1.26
CA LEU A 18 -5.04 -6.60 0.85
C LEU A 18 -6.16 -6.99 1.79
N LYS A 19 -5.97 -6.83 3.11
CA LYS A 19 -7.02 -7.09 4.10
C LYS A 19 -8.22 -6.18 3.87
N LEU A 20 -8.00 -4.89 3.63
CA LEU A 20 -9.08 -3.93 3.35
C LEU A 20 -9.87 -4.30 2.08
N LEU A 21 -9.18 -4.68 1.00
CA LEU A 21 -9.86 -5.13 -0.23
C LEU A 21 -10.75 -6.36 0.02
N ARG A 22 -10.26 -7.33 0.79
CA ARG A 22 -11.05 -8.51 1.14
C ARG A 22 -12.26 -8.15 1.99
N THR A 23 -12.14 -7.20 2.91
CA THR A 23 -13.29 -6.71 3.69
C THR A 23 -14.33 -5.98 2.85
N GLU A 24 -13.92 -5.39 1.73
CA GLU A 24 -14.82 -4.77 0.75
C GLU A 24 -15.45 -5.79 -0.22
N GLY A 25 -15.12 -7.08 -0.10
CA GLY A 25 -15.67 -8.16 -0.92
C GLY A 25 -14.90 -8.46 -2.22
N TYR A 26 -13.72 -7.84 -2.43
CA TYR A 26 -12.91 -8.14 -3.61
C TYR A 26 -12.23 -9.51 -3.51
N LYS A 27 -12.23 -10.25 -4.61
CA LYS A 27 -11.47 -11.49 -4.77
C LYS A 27 -10.03 -11.17 -5.16
N THR A 28 -9.16 -11.04 -4.16
CA THR A 28 -7.76 -10.63 -4.36
C THR A 28 -6.88 -11.69 -5.04
N GLU A 29 -7.41 -12.87 -5.38
CA GLU A 29 -6.69 -13.96 -6.04
C GLU A 29 -6.17 -13.56 -7.43
N CYS A 30 -6.90 -12.68 -8.12
CA CYS A 30 -6.51 -12.17 -9.44
C CYS A 30 -5.65 -10.90 -9.37
N LEU A 31 -5.25 -10.47 -8.17
CA LEU A 31 -4.41 -9.28 -7.96
C LEU A 31 -2.96 -9.72 -7.74
N GLU A 32 -2.13 -9.47 -8.74
CA GLU A 32 -0.68 -9.63 -8.59
C GLU A 32 -0.10 -8.39 -7.91
N ILE A 33 0.66 -8.59 -6.84
CA ILE A 33 1.32 -7.51 -6.11
C ILE A 33 2.78 -7.83 -5.88
N THR A 34 3.65 -6.98 -6.44
CA THR A 34 5.10 -7.17 -6.41
C THR A 34 5.76 -6.05 -5.62
N ILE A 35 6.71 -6.39 -4.75
CA ILE A 35 7.56 -5.41 -4.05
C ILE A 35 8.88 -5.32 -4.81
N ILE A 36 9.12 -4.18 -5.44
CA ILE A 36 10.30 -3.93 -6.28
C ILE A 36 11.28 -3.05 -5.52
N LYS A 37 12.56 -3.40 -5.55
CA LYS A 37 13.65 -2.61 -4.97
C LYS A 37 14.34 -1.81 -6.07
N ASP A 38 14.52 -0.51 -5.83
CA ASP A 38 15.33 0.38 -6.68
C ASP A 38 16.34 1.19 -5.83
N ARG A 39 16.95 2.22 -6.44
CA ARG A 39 17.93 3.09 -5.78
C ARG A 39 17.34 3.95 -4.66
N GLN A 40 16.03 4.19 -4.65
CA GLN A 40 15.32 5.04 -3.68
C GLN A 40 14.67 4.25 -2.55
N GLY A 41 14.53 2.93 -2.72
CA GLY A 41 14.04 2.03 -1.67
C GLY A 41 13.19 0.91 -2.25
N PHE A 42 12.07 0.61 -1.60
CA PHE A 42 11.12 -0.41 -2.01
C PHE A 42 9.80 0.22 -2.42
N PHE A 43 9.24 -0.12 -3.57
CA PHE A 43 7.88 0.28 -3.94
C PHE A 43 7.03 -0.94 -4.25
N ILE A 44 5.72 -0.75 -4.24
CA ILE A 44 4.75 -1.82 -4.49
C ILE A 44 4.13 -1.56 -5.85
N GLU A 45 4.08 -2.56 -6.70
CA GLU A 45 3.34 -2.54 -7.96
C GLU A 45 2.16 -3.51 -7.86
N ALA A 46 1.02 -3.13 -8.43
CA ALA A 46 -0.19 -3.95 -8.44
C ALA A 46 -0.74 -4.04 -9.87
N LEU A 47 -1.04 -5.26 -10.29
CA LEU A 47 -1.52 -5.62 -11.62
C LEU A 47 -2.66 -6.63 -11.49
N SER A 48 -3.62 -6.55 -12.40
CA SER A 48 -4.68 -7.54 -12.54
C SER A 48 -5.15 -7.52 -13.98
N GLU A 49 -5.07 -8.66 -14.66
CA GLU A 49 -5.51 -8.80 -16.05
C GLU A 49 -7.04 -8.90 -16.15
N THR A 50 -7.69 -9.40 -15.10
CA THR A 50 -9.12 -9.70 -15.09
C THR A 50 -9.96 -8.59 -14.46
N ASP A 51 -9.41 -7.81 -13.52
CA ASP A 51 -10.13 -6.73 -12.86
C ASP A 51 -9.25 -5.48 -12.63
N PRO A 52 -9.22 -4.56 -13.62
CA PRO A 52 -8.53 -3.27 -13.49
C PRO A 52 -9.11 -2.37 -12.39
N GLN A 53 -10.38 -2.54 -12.00
CA GLN A 53 -10.99 -1.73 -10.94
C GLN A 53 -10.41 -2.10 -9.59
N MET A 54 -10.11 -3.38 -9.36
CA MET A 54 -9.42 -3.84 -8.16
C MET A 54 -8.02 -3.22 -8.03
N VAL A 55 -7.28 -3.07 -9.12
CA VAL A 55 -5.97 -2.37 -9.12
C VAL A 55 -6.13 -0.90 -8.73
N ASN A 56 -7.15 -0.23 -9.28
CA ASN A 56 -7.43 1.15 -8.92
C ASN A 56 -7.84 1.28 -7.45
N ARG A 57 -8.67 0.36 -6.94
CA ARG A 57 -9.07 0.33 -5.54
C ARG A 57 -7.90 0.07 -4.61
N PHE A 58 -7.03 -0.88 -4.95
CA PHE A 58 -5.77 -1.12 -4.25
C PHE A 58 -4.94 0.16 -4.14
N ARG A 59 -4.71 0.83 -5.28
CA ARG A 59 -3.93 2.08 -5.32
C ARG A 59 -4.56 3.19 -4.48
N HIS A 60 -5.89 3.28 -4.47
CA HIS A 60 -6.60 4.25 -3.63
C HIS A 60 -6.39 3.96 -2.14
N LEU A 61 -6.71 2.75 -1.68
CA LEU A 61 -6.54 2.34 -0.28
C LEU A 61 -5.08 2.46 0.19
N PHE A 62 -4.13 2.13 -0.69
CA PHE A 62 -2.71 2.29 -0.42
C PHE A 62 -2.32 3.76 -0.21
N ARG A 63 -2.83 4.68 -1.03
CA ARG A 63 -2.59 6.12 -0.84
C ARG A 63 -3.14 6.61 0.49
N GLU A 64 -4.35 6.17 0.85
CA GLU A 64 -5.00 6.54 2.12
C GLU A 64 -4.25 6.00 3.34
N TYR A 65 -3.76 4.76 3.27
CA TYR A 65 -2.90 4.19 4.31
C TYR A 65 -1.63 5.02 4.53
N ILE A 66 -0.92 5.38 3.45
CA ILE A 66 0.29 6.22 3.56
C ILE A 66 -0.04 7.63 4.06
N ARG A 67 -1.18 8.20 3.65
CA ARG A 67 -1.65 9.51 4.14
C ARG A 67 -1.88 9.47 5.65
N THR A 68 -2.49 8.40 6.14
CA THR A 68 -2.78 8.19 7.57
C THR A 68 -1.52 7.95 8.39
N LEU A 69 -0.55 7.19 7.87
CA LEU A 69 0.74 7.03 8.54
C LEU A 69 1.47 8.37 8.69
N ARG A 70 1.45 9.22 7.64
CA ARG A 70 2.08 10.54 7.70
C ARG A 70 1.40 11.45 8.70
N SER A 71 0.07 11.50 8.76
CA SER A 71 -0.62 12.35 9.73
C SER A 71 -0.30 11.94 11.16
N ARG A 72 -0.16 10.64 11.46
CA ARG A 72 0.27 10.17 12.78
C ARG A 72 1.71 10.56 13.12
N ILE A 73 2.61 10.63 12.14
CA ILE A 73 3.99 11.10 12.35
C ILE A 73 4.02 12.62 12.59
N THR A 74 3.23 13.40 11.84
CA THR A 74 3.20 14.86 12.00
C THR A 74 2.55 15.33 13.30
N VAL A 75 1.71 14.50 13.94
CA VAL A 75 1.03 14.85 15.20
C VAL A 75 1.94 14.64 16.43
N GLN A 76 3.13 14.04 16.28
CA GLN A 76 4.18 14.06 17.31
C GLN A 76 5.09 15.28 17.12
N VAL A 77 4.54 16.48 17.35
CA VAL A 77 5.33 17.64 17.73
C VAL A 77 4.75 18.08 19.06
N ASP A 78 5.17 17.39 20.12
CA ASP A 78 5.02 17.94 21.47
C ASP A 78 5.98 19.13 21.56
N GLU A 79 5.39 20.30 21.75
CA GLU A 79 6.05 21.53 22.17
C GLU A 79 6.67 21.28 23.55
N GLY A 80 7.98 21.03 23.56
CA GLY A 80 8.80 21.07 24.78
C GLY A 80 9.42 22.45 24.94
#